data_AF-A0AAI9AH58-F1
#
_entry.id   AF-A0AAI9AH58-F1
#
_cell.length_a   1.000
_cell.length_b   1.000
_cell.length_c   1.000
_cell.angle_alpha   90.00
_cell.angle_beta   90.00
_cell.angle_gamma   90.00
#
_symmetry.space_group_name_H-M   'P 1'
#
loop_
_entity.id
_entity.type
_entity.pdbx_description
1 polymer ?
#
loop_
_entity_poly.entity_id
_entity_poly.type
_entity_poly.pdbx_seq_one_letter_code
_entity_poly.pdbx_strand_id
1 'polypeptide(L)'
;MHVEGIDDKNFKAYLLNRLSLFFNTFLIGIIGSFTAAIFIYLLDLVTNFALKKIVGLEISKISSIFSISHDFNSLLLIVVITLGGLISGFLVYKFAPEAEGHGTDAVIRAFHRTGGYIRPIVVPIKIITSAITIGTGGSAGREGPTALFSAGVGSIYSKYKKTPLRLRRLYVLIAMAAGLSAVFKSPIGTAFFSIEVLYEKSKFSVDELIFILFGSLIAFIITGYFFGYSPIFNITSYEITSIDTYLLIIVFGIICGIFSLFIPNVFYYTRDFFRKLKISPYFKPAIGAFFVGVIGVFFPQVLGGGYDIMQLGLDGKIVWYFALILIFAKLLAFSLTIGSGGSGGVFAPTLFVGVMVGVLFGHIFNENVSLFAILGMAMIFGGAARVPLASILMVSEMTGDYKLLPALLLGTIFTNITYVLLIKYFKNIKYKSLYEAQLLDENYSPFFQIDKIREILLCFRKKINIKPEEISDEKLLDLLEKGIPLKIGDKALFFGVLTKDFTLRNEDGDKYISNLLVVYVFRDGKWIHPVETDRLYRGDEVLLYGNVKDLIVIKGYFFPRSEKFSVLHKQHKALEKTIQQKIPTKEV
;
A
#
# COMPACT_ATOMS: atom_id res chain seq x y z
N MET A 1 22.53 27.46 1.21
CA MET A 1 21.44 28.02 2.03
C MET A 1 22.05 29.07 2.94
N HIS A 2 22.00 30.35 2.54
CA HIS A 2 22.27 31.45 3.46
C HIS A 2 21.10 31.52 4.44
N VAL A 3 21.37 31.23 5.72
CA VAL A 3 20.44 31.40 6.83
C VAL A 3 20.85 32.68 7.54
N GLU A 4 20.53 33.83 6.96
CA GLU A 4 20.56 35.10 7.68
C GLU A 4 19.17 35.32 8.27
N GLY A 5 19.08 35.44 9.60
CA GLY A 5 17.85 35.87 10.29
C GLY A 5 17.17 34.86 11.24
N ILE A 6 17.79 33.73 11.59
CA ILE A 6 17.28 32.86 12.68
C ILE A 6 18.03 33.20 13.97
N ASP A 7 17.30 33.73 14.95
CA ASP A 7 17.76 33.93 16.33
C ASP A 7 18.44 32.66 16.88
N ASP A 8 19.62 32.76 17.50
CA ASP A 8 20.51 31.63 17.88
C ASP A 8 19.78 30.55 18.70
N LYS A 9 18.82 30.98 19.53
CA LYS A 9 18.00 30.09 20.35
C LYS A 9 17.04 29.23 19.52
N ASN A 10 16.47 29.80 18.46
CA ASN A 10 15.59 29.09 17.52
C ASN A 10 16.40 28.11 16.65
N PHE A 11 17.63 28.48 16.28
CA PHE A 11 18.53 27.59 15.55
C PHE A 11 18.96 26.38 16.39
N LYS A 12 19.34 26.58 17.67
CA LYS A 12 19.69 25.48 18.58
C LYS A 12 18.51 24.53 18.83
N ALA A 13 17.30 25.06 19.02
CA ALA A 13 16.09 24.25 19.17
C ALA A 13 15.78 23.43 17.91
N TYR A 14 15.92 24.04 16.73
CA TYR A 14 15.78 23.36 15.44
C TYR A 14 16.79 22.21 15.29
N LEU A 15 18.06 22.46 15.60
CA LEU A 15 19.13 21.46 15.51
C LEU A 15 18.88 20.27 16.46
N LEU A 16 18.49 20.54 17.71
CA LEU A 16 18.18 19.51 18.70
C LEU A 16 17.00 18.64 18.27
N ASN A 17 15.94 19.25 17.72
CA ASN A 17 14.80 18.51 17.18
C ASN A 17 15.22 17.61 16.00
N ARG A 18 16.09 18.10 15.13
CA ARG A 18 16.59 17.33 13.98
C ARG A 18 17.49 16.17 14.42
N LEU A 19 18.38 16.39 15.38
CA LEU A 19 19.23 15.34 15.96
C LEU A 19 18.40 14.27 16.67
N SER A 20 17.39 14.68 17.44
CA SER A 20 16.43 13.77 18.06
C SER A 20 15.72 12.93 16.99
N LEU A 21 15.31 13.54 15.88
CA LEU A 21 14.70 12.80 14.77
C LEU A 21 15.66 11.77 14.17
N PHE A 22 16.91 12.14 13.87
CA PHE A 22 17.93 11.18 13.41
C PHE A 22 18.12 9.99 14.37
N PHE A 23 18.25 10.27 15.67
CA PHE A 23 18.40 9.23 16.69
C PHE A 23 17.18 8.29 16.75
N ASN A 24 15.97 8.85 16.71
CA ASN A 24 14.73 8.06 16.69
C ASN A 24 14.63 7.22 15.41
N THR A 25 14.98 7.78 14.25
CA THR A 25 15.03 7.06 12.97
C THR A 25 16.01 5.88 13.03
N PHE A 26 17.19 6.09 13.60
CA PHE A 26 18.19 5.04 13.81
C PHE A 26 17.64 3.89 14.66
N LEU A 27 17.00 4.20 15.80
CA LEU A 27 16.37 3.19 16.66
C LEU A 27 15.25 2.44 15.96
N ILE A 28 14.39 3.14 15.22
CA ILE A 28 13.31 2.50 14.45
C ILE A 28 13.90 1.57 13.38
N GLY A 29 14.98 1.96 12.71
CA GLY A 29 15.70 1.12 11.75
C GLY A 29 16.21 -0.18 12.38
N ILE A 30 16.82 -0.10 13.56
CA ILE A 30 17.28 -1.27 14.34
C ILE A 30 16.10 -2.20 14.67
N ILE A 31 15.04 -1.66 15.28
CA ILE A 31 13.90 -2.48 15.71
C ILE A 31 13.20 -3.11 14.50
N GLY A 32 13.04 -2.37 13.41
CA GLY A 32 12.49 -2.87 12.15
C GLY A 32 13.29 -4.03 11.58
N SER A 33 14.63 -3.93 11.58
CA SER A 33 15.55 -4.99 11.15
C SER A 33 15.36 -6.28 11.95
N PHE A 34 15.38 -6.20 13.29
CA PHE A 34 15.17 -7.38 14.14
C PHE A 34 13.77 -7.98 13.98
N THR A 35 12.74 -7.15 13.83
CA THR A 35 11.37 -7.63 13.63
C THR A 35 11.23 -8.40 12.30
N ALA A 36 11.84 -7.87 11.23
CA ALA A 36 11.90 -8.56 9.94
C ALA A 36 12.69 -9.88 10.03
N ALA A 37 13.81 -9.89 10.75
CA ALA A 37 14.61 -11.11 10.96
C ALA A 37 13.82 -12.21 11.70
N ILE A 38 13.08 -11.85 12.75
CA ILE A 38 12.19 -12.78 13.47
C ILE A 38 11.16 -13.39 12.52
N PHE A 39 10.58 -12.57 11.66
CA PHE A 39 9.59 -13.05 10.69
C PHE A 39 10.20 -14.00 9.65
N ILE A 40 11.39 -13.68 9.11
CA ILE A 40 12.11 -14.57 8.18
C ILE A 40 12.40 -15.90 8.85
N TYR A 41 12.96 -15.89 10.06
CA TYR A 41 13.26 -17.11 10.81
C TYR A 41 12.00 -17.96 11.07
N LEU A 42 10.91 -17.33 11.50
CA LEU A 42 9.64 -18.04 11.75
C LEU A 42 9.09 -18.63 10.46
N LEU A 43 9.14 -17.90 9.35
CA LEU A 43 8.72 -18.38 8.03
C LEU A 43 9.53 -19.60 7.60
N ASP A 44 10.86 -19.55 7.73
CA ASP A 44 11.75 -20.66 7.38
C ASP A 44 11.50 -21.88 8.28
N LEU A 45 11.26 -21.66 9.57
CA LEU A 45 10.90 -22.72 10.53
C LEU A 45 9.61 -23.41 10.10
N VAL A 46 8.54 -22.65 9.82
CA VAL A 46 7.26 -23.24 9.37
C VAL A 46 7.44 -23.96 8.03
N THR A 47 8.17 -23.37 7.07
CA THR A 47 8.42 -23.98 5.76
C THR A 47 9.15 -25.31 5.88
N ASN A 48 10.24 -25.36 6.66
CA ASN A 48 11.02 -26.57 6.86
C ASN A 48 10.22 -27.66 7.61
N PHE A 49 9.39 -27.27 8.57
CA PHE A 49 8.56 -28.22 9.30
C PHE A 49 7.41 -28.75 8.43
N ALA A 50 6.63 -27.85 7.82
CA ALA A 50 5.41 -28.18 7.10
C ALA A 50 5.68 -28.80 5.73
N LEU A 51 6.51 -28.17 4.90
CA LEU A 51 6.74 -28.63 3.52
C LEU A 51 7.84 -29.69 3.46
N LYS A 52 9.00 -29.44 4.07
CA LYS A 52 10.13 -30.38 3.98
C LYS A 52 9.93 -31.63 4.85
N LYS A 53 9.62 -31.49 6.14
CA LYS A 53 9.54 -32.64 7.07
C LYS A 53 8.24 -33.45 6.94
N ILE A 54 7.07 -32.79 6.82
CA ILE A 54 5.77 -33.49 6.75
C ILE A 54 5.45 -33.92 5.33
N VAL A 55 5.57 -33.01 4.35
CA VAL A 55 5.17 -33.28 2.96
C VAL A 55 6.29 -33.95 2.15
N GLY A 56 7.55 -33.72 2.50
CA GLY A 56 8.71 -34.18 1.72
C GLY A 56 9.09 -33.24 0.57
N LEU A 57 8.49 -32.04 0.50
CA LEU A 57 8.72 -31.07 -0.56
C LEU A 57 9.87 -30.12 -0.19
N GLU A 58 10.97 -30.19 -0.93
CA GLU A 58 12.05 -29.20 -0.87
C GLU A 58 11.94 -28.23 -2.04
N ILE A 59 11.56 -26.97 -1.74
CA ILE A 59 11.35 -25.93 -2.76
C ILE A 59 12.62 -25.69 -3.59
N SER A 60 13.79 -25.73 -2.95
CA SER A 60 15.10 -25.55 -3.60
C SER A 60 15.44 -26.65 -4.61
N LYS A 61 14.80 -27.82 -4.54
CA LYS A 61 14.98 -28.94 -5.47
C LYS A 61 13.96 -28.96 -6.62
N ILE A 62 13.03 -28.01 -6.67
CA ILE A 62 12.03 -27.88 -7.77
C ILE A 62 12.71 -27.50 -9.11
N SER A 63 14.04 -27.41 -9.17
CA SER A 63 14.83 -27.10 -10.37
C SER A 63 14.76 -28.15 -11.49
N SER A 64 14.22 -29.35 -11.26
CA SER A 64 13.96 -30.33 -12.32
C SER A 64 12.69 -29.95 -13.08
N ILE A 65 12.87 -29.22 -14.18
CA ILE A 65 11.87 -28.52 -15.02
C ILE A 65 10.70 -29.41 -15.53
N PHE A 66 10.81 -30.74 -15.43
CA PHE A 66 9.84 -31.66 -16.05
C PHE A 66 9.47 -32.92 -15.27
N SER A 67 10.16 -33.24 -14.17
CA SER A 67 9.86 -34.47 -13.46
C SER A 67 8.68 -34.25 -12.53
N ILE A 68 7.49 -34.60 -13.02
CA ILE A 68 6.27 -34.91 -12.24
C ILE A 68 6.49 -36.20 -11.40
N SER A 69 7.74 -36.57 -11.10
CA SER A 69 8.04 -37.60 -10.11
C SER A 69 7.73 -36.97 -8.75
N HIS A 70 6.55 -37.30 -8.23
CA HIS A 70 6.09 -36.90 -6.92
C HIS A 70 6.96 -37.54 -5.84
N ASP A 71 8.14 -36.97 -5.58
CA ASP A 71 8.96 -37.32 -4.43
C ASP A 71 8.36 -36.80 -3.10
N PHE A 72 7.18 -36.16 -3.18
CA PHE A 72 6.45 -35.60 -2.05
C PHE A 72 5.01 -36.16 -1.97
N ASN A 73 4.44 -36.16 -0.77
CA ASN A 73 3.10 -36.69 -0.54
C ASN A 73 2.02 -35.65 -0.90
N SER A 74 1.41 -35.80 -2.08
CA SER A 74 0.40 -34.86 -2.61
C SER A 74 -0.83 -34.71 -1.72
N LEU A 75 -1.28 -35.78 -1.05
CA LEU A 75 -2.43 -35.70 -0.15
C LEU A 75 -2.07 -34.91 1.13
N LEU A 76 -0.89 -35.15 1.70
CA LEU A 76 -0.39 -34.37 2.83
C LEU A 76 -0.17 -32.91 2.45
N LEU A 77 0.25 -32.60 1.22
CA LEU A 77 0.40 -31.22 0.74
C LEU A 77 -0.94 -30.45 0.85
N ILE A 78 -2.02 -31.05 0.33
CA ILE A 78 -3.36 -30.44 0.41
C ILE A 78 -3.78 -30.25 1.86
N VAL A 79 -3.60 -31.26 2.70
CA VAL A 79 -3.97 -31.20 4.13
C VAL A 79 -3.19 -30.11 4.86
N VAL A 80 -1.87 -30.05 4.69
CA VAL A 80 -0.99 -29.09 5.36
C VAL A 80 -1.33 -27.65 4.96
N ILE A 81 -1.50 -27.38 3.65
CA ILE A 81 -1.88 -26.04 3.18
C ILE A 81 -3.27 -25.66 3.73
N THR A 82 -4.24 -26.56 3.68
CA THR A 82 -5.61 -26.33 4.18
C THR A 82 -5.63 -26.03 5.68
N LEU A 83 -4.87 -26.80 6.47
CA LEU A 83 -4.73 -26.56 7.91
C LEU A 83 -4.02 -25.25 8.21
N GLY A 84 -2.99 -24.90 7.43
CA GLY A 84 -2.33 -23.60 7.53
C GLY A 84 -3.30 -22.44 7.28
N GLY A 85 -4.16 -22.57 6.27
CA GLY A 85 -5.28 -21.65 6.01
C GLY A 85 -6.24 -21.56 7.19
N LEU A 86 -6.67 -22.69 7.74
CA LEU A 86 -7.59 -22.74 8.89
C LEU A 86 -7.02 -22.07 10.14
N ILE A 87 -5.77 -22.38 10.49
CA ILE A 87 -5.08 -21.80 11.65
C ILE A 87 -4.91 -20.28 11.46
N SER A 88 -4.48 -19.86 10.27
CA SER A 88 -4.33 -18.45 9.93
C SER A 88 -5.67 -17.70 10.04
N GLY A 89 -6.74 -18.25 9.47
CA GLY A 89 -8.09 -17.70 9.58
C GLY A 89 -8.56 -17.59 11.03
N PHE A 90 -8.37 -18.65 11.83
CA PHE A 90 -8.72 -18.62 13.24
C PHE A 90 -8.01 -17.50 14.00
N LEU A 91 -6.69 -17.39 13.86
CA LEU A 91 -5.89 -16.38 14.56
C LEU A 91 -6.24 -14.95 14.13
N VAL A 92 -6.38 -14.70 12.82
CA VAL A 92 -6.76 -13.37 12.30
C VAL A 92 -8.11 -12.95 12.84
N TYR A 93 -9.16 -13.74 12.61
CA TYR A 93 -10.52 -13.32 12.94
C TYR A 93 -10.85 -13.40 14.44
N LYS A 94 -10.05 -14.12 15.24
CA LYS A 94 -10.18 -14.15 16.69
C LYS A 94 -9.52 -12.95 17.39
N PHE A 95 -8.31 -12.56 16.96
CA PHE A 95 -7.47 -11.64 17.73
C PHE A 95 -7.26 -10.27 17.05
N ALA A 96 -7.07 -10.24 15.74
CA ALA A 96 -6.78 -9.02 14.99
C ALA A 96 -7.29 -9.13 13.55
N PRO A 97 -8.60 -8.90 13.30
CA PRO A 97 -9.17 -8.93 11.96
C PRO A 97 -8.48 -7.97 10.97
N GLU A 98 -7.85 -6.90 11.46
CA GLU A 98 -7.06 -5.97 10.65
C GLU A 98 -5.79 -6.61 10.05
N ALA A 99 -5.39 -7.78 10.55
CA ALA A 99 -4.30 -8.57 9.99
C ALA A 99 -4.71 -9.40 8.75
N GLU A 100 -5.98 -9.40 8.33
CA GLU A 100 -6.44 -10.06 7.10
C GLU A 100 -5.73 -9.55 5.84
N GLY A 101 -5.57 -10.40 4.84
CA GLY A 101 -5.17 -10.02 3.49
C GLY A 101 -3.70 -9.62 3.39
N HIS A 102 -3.39 -8.69 2.48
CA HIS A 102 -1.99 -8.31 2.21
C HIS A 102 -1.37 -7.33 3.19
N GLY A 103 -2.16 -6.60 3.99
CA GLY A 103 -1.64 -5.75 5.07
C GLY A 103 -1.15 -4.36 4.65
N THR A 104 -0.57 -4.17 3.46
CA THR A 104 -0.16 -2.83 2.97
C THR A 104 -1.31 -1.83 3.00
N ASP A 105 -2.50 -2.28 2.63
CA ASP A 105 -3.74 -1.48 2.63
C ASP A 105 -4.13 -1.01 4.04
N ALA A 106 -3.83 -1.81 5.06
CA ALA A 106 -4.08 -1.42 6.44
C ALA A 106 -3.12 -0.30 6.88
N VAL A 107 -1.88 -0.31 6.39
CA VAL A 107 -0.91 0.78 6.61
C VAL A 107 -1.38 2.06 5.93
N ILE A 108 -1.77 1.98 4.65
CA ILE A 108 -2.25 3.14 3.87
C ILE A 108 -3.48 3.75 4.54
N ARG A 109 -4.46 2.93 4.95
CA ARG A 109 -5.64 3.39 5.70
C ARG A 109 -5.26 4.04 7.03
N ALA A 110 -4.34 3.45 7.78
CA ALA A 110 -3.89 4.01 9.05
C ALA A 110 -3.21 5.38 8.85
N PHE A 111 -2.38 5.51 7.82
CA PHE A 111 -1.72 6.76 7.46
C PHE A 111 -2.73 7.88 7.13
N HIS A 112 -3.74 7.59 6.31
CA HIS A 112 -4.71 8.60 5.86
C HIS A 112 -5.82 8.93 6.88
N ARG A 113 -6.12 8.03 7.83
CA ARG A 113 -7.32 8.18 8.68
C ARG A 113 -7.07 8.15 10.17
N THR A 114 -6.12 7.34 10.64
CA THR A 114 -5.85 7.20 12.09
C THR A 114 -4.56 7.92 12.52
N GLY A 115 -4.02 8.80 11.67
CA GLY A 115 -2.76 9.50 11.92
C GLY A 115 -1.57 8.55 12.06
N GLY A 116 -1.62 7.38 11.41
CA GLY A 116 -0.62 6.31 11.53
C GLY A 116 -0.80 5.42 12.78
N TYR A 117 -1.96 5.41 13.43
CA TYR A 117 -2.21 4.49 14.53
C TYR A 117 -2.53 3.08 14.02
N ILE A 118 -1.74 2.10 14.46
CA ILE A 118 -1.94 0.66 14.23
C ILE A 118 -2.00 -0.02 15.59
N ARG A 119 -3.02 -0.86 15.81
CA ARG A 119 -3.21 -1.56 17.08
C ARG A 119 -2.02 -2.49 17.38
N PRO A 120 -1.41 -2.46 18.58
CA PRO A 120 -0.21 -3.24 18.86
C PRO A 120 -0.35 -4.75 18.66
N ILE A 121 -1.53 -5.32 18.94
CA ILE A 121 -1.81 -6.76 18.75
C ILE A 121 -1.74 -7.22 17.29
N VAL A 122 -1.89 -6.29 16.33
CA VAL A 122 -1.81 -6.61 14.89
C VAL A 122 -0.41 -7.08 14.51
N VAL A 123 0.64 -6.52 15.13
CA VAL A 123 2.04 -6.83 14.83
C VAL A 123 2.36 -8.33 15.02
N PRO A 124 2.23 -8.91 16.23
CA PRO A 124 2.54 -10.33 16.43
C PRO A 124 1.58 -11.25 15.67
N ILE A 125 0.28 -10.91 15.59
CA ILE A 125 -0.69 -11.73 14.85
C ILE A 125 -0.31 -11.77 13.37
N LYS A 126 0.05 -10.64 12.75
CA LYS A 126 0.42 -10.58 11.33
C LYS A 126 1.69 -11.38 11.04
N ILE A 127 2.68 -11.33 11.92
CA ILE A 127 3.92 -12.12 11.79
C ILE A 127 3.59 -13.62 11.79
N ILE A 128 2.85 -14.08 12.80
CA ILE A 128 2.54 -15.51 12.99
C ILE A 128 1.65 -16.03 11.85
N THR A 129 0.55 -15.34 11.55
CA THR A 129 -0.42 -15.81 10.55
C THR A 129 0.17 -15.83 9.15
N SER A 130 1.02 -14.86 8.80
CA SER A 130 1.70 -14.84 7.51
C SER A 130 2.77 -15.92 7.40
N ALA A 131 3.52 -16.18 8.48
CA ALA A 131 4.49 -17.27 8.50
C ALA A 131 3.80 -18.63 8.34
N ILE A 132 2.64 -18.82 8.97
CA ILE A 132 1.82 -20.03 8.81
C ILE A 132 1.27 -20.13 7.37
N THR A 133 0.62 -19.08 6.85
CA THR A 133 0.04 -19.11 5.51
C THR A 133 1.08 -19.37 4.44
N ILE A 134 2.20 -18.63 4.44
CA ILE A 134 3.24 -18.78 3.41
C ILE A 134 4.04 -20.07 3.64
N GLY A 135 4.45 -20.33 4.89
CA GLY A 135 5.30 -21.47 5.22
C GLY A 135 4.62 -22.83 5.10
N THR A 136 3.30 -22.91 5.22
CA THR A 136 2.56 -24.16 4.90
C THR A 136 2.38 -24.39 3.40
N GLY A 137 2.74 -23.42 2.54
CA GLY A 137 2.66 -23.51 1.08
C GLY A 137 1.64 -22.58 0.44
N GLY A 138 0.90 -21.77 1.19
CA GLY A 138 0.01 -20.76 0.62
C GLY A 138 0.77 -19.83 -0.34
N SER A 139 0.21 -19.61 -1.53
CA SER A 139 0.85 -18.75 -2.55
C SER A 139 0.71 -17.29 -2.13
N ALA A 140 1.69 -16.77 -1.44
CA ALA A 140 1.75 -15.37 -1.05
C ALA A 140 3.20 -14.95 -0.82
N GLY A 141 3.44 -13.65 -0.96
CA GLY A 141 4.73 -13.05 -0.63
C GLY A 141 4.81 -12.60 0.83
N ARG A 142 6.01 -12.27 1.29
CA ARG A 142 6.27 -11.84 2.68
C ARG A 142 6.16 -10.33 2.89
N GLU A 143 5.95 -9.58 1.81
CA GLU A 143 6.24 -8.15 1.73
C GLU A 143 5.14 -7.30 2.37
N GLY A 144 3.89 -7.61 2.03
CA GLY A 144 2.74 -6.95 2.62
C GLY A 144 2.65 -7.13 4.15
N PRO A 145 2.84 -8.36 4.69
CA PRO A 145 3.02 -8.59 6.12
C PRO A 145 4.15 -7.74 6.72
N THR A 146 5.34 -7.74 6.11
CA THR A 146 6.47 -6.92 6.54
C THR A 146 6.15 -5.44 6.60
N ALA A 147 5.48 -4.92 5.58
CA ALA A 147 5.03 -3.53 5.57
C ALA A 147 4.13 -3.24 6.79
N LEU A 148 3.14 -4.10 7.05
CA LEU A 148 2.16 -3.89 8.13
C LEU A 148 2.77 -4.01 9.52
N PHE A 149 3.48 -5.09 9.83
CA PHE A 149 4.00 -5.26 11.18
C PHE A 149 5.12 -4.24 11.47
N SER A 150 5.91 -3.84 10.47
CA SER A 150 6.97 -2.84 10.64
C SER A 150 6.38 -1.44 10.80
N ALA A 151 5.39 -1.07 9.99
CA ALA A 151 4.57 0.13 10.23
C ALA A 151 3.97 0.14 11.65
N GLY A 152 3.49 -1.02 12.12
CA GLY A 152 2.98 -1.20 13.47
C GLY A 152 4.03 -0.94 14.55
N VAL A 153 5.28 -1.39 14.36
CA VAL A 153 6.42 -1.05 15.24
C VAL A 153 6.63 0.47 15.31
N GLY A 154 6.62 1.17 14.17
CA GLY A 154 6.72 2.64 14.14
C GLY A 154 5.58 3.33 14.89
N SER A 155 4.37 2.79 14.78
CA SER A 155 3.19 3.27 15.50
C SER A 155 3.31 3.07 17.02
N ILE A 156 3.75 1.88 17.46
CA ILE A 156 4.00 1.56 18.88
C ILE A 156 5.10 2.47 19.43
N TYR A 157 6.19 2.64 18.69
CA TYR A 157 7.30 3.51 19.08
C TYR A 157 6.86 4.97 19.26
N SER A 158 6.06 5.49 18.33
CA SER A 158 5.45 6.82 18.45
C SER A 158 4.57 6.94 19.71
N LYS A 159 3.75 5.94 20.00
CA LYS A 159 2.89 5.93 21.20
C LYS A 159 3.73 5.96 22.48
N TYR A 160 4.80 5.16 22.53
CA TYR A 160 5.75 5.15 23.65
C TYR A 160 6.42 6.51 23.85
N LYS A 161 6.88 7.15 22.77
CA LYS A 161 7.50 8.48 22.79
C LYS A 161 6.50 9.64 22.91
N LYS A 162 5.19 9.36 22.93
CA LYS A 162 4.10 10.35 22.96
C LYS A 162 4.26 11.43 21.87
N THR A 163 4.63 11.02 20.65
CA THR A 163 4.90 11.99 19.58
C THR A 163 3.63 12.56 18.95
N PRO A 164 3.70 13.78 18.38
CA PRO A 164 2.61 14.35 17.59
C PRO A 164 2.23 13.46 16.39
N LEU A 165 0.99 13.56 15.92
CA LEU A 165 0.46 12.72 14.84
C LEU A 165 1.26 12.82 13.54
N ARG A 166 1.73 14.02 13.18
CA ARG A 166 2.62 14.20 12.02
C ARG A 166 3.88 13.36 12.13
N LEU A 167 4.50 13.32 13.32
CA LEU A 167 5.71 12.55 13.57
C LEU A 167 5.42 11.04 13.66
N ARG A 168 4.25 10.64 14.17
CA ARG A 168 3.77 9.25 14.11
C ARG A 168 3.70 8.73 12.68
N ARG A 169 3.08 9.50 11.78
CA ARG A 169 3.00 9.16 10.36
C ARG A 169 4.38 8.96 9.76
N LEU A 170 5.31 9.86 10.02
CA LEU A 170 6.70 9.71 9.57
C LEU A 170 7.36 8.45 10.13
N TYR A 171 7.21 8.16 11.44
CA TYR A 171 7.75 6.93 12.04
C TYR A 171 7.16 5.65 11.46
N VAL A 172 5.87 5.67 11.10
CA VAL A 172 5.22 4.55 10.40
C VAL A 172 5.87 4.31 9.04
N LEU A 173 6.14 5.36 8.26
CA LEU A 173 6.80 5.25 6.96
C LEU A 173 8.27 4.81 7.08
N ILE A 174 9.02 5.40 8.02
CA ILE A 174 10.39 5.00 8.34
C ILE A 174 10.44 3.52 8.71
N ALA A 175 9.55 3.06 9.59
CA ALA A 175 9.53 1.67 10.02
C ALA A 175 9.11 0.72 8.90
N MET A 176 8.13 1.11 8.08
CA MET A 176 7.74 0.37 6.88
C MET A 176 8.92 0.21 5.91
N ALA A 177 9.61 1.31 5.57
CA ALA A 177 10.78 1.28 4.70
C ALA A 177 11.92 0.44 5.29
N ALA A 178 12.21 0.60 6.58
CA ALA A 178 13.20 -0.20 7.32
C ALA A 178 12.92 -1.70 7.24
N GLY A 179 11.71 -2.14 7.60
CA GLY A 179 11.35 -3.55 7.55
C GLY A 179 11.39 -4.13 6.14
N LEU A 180 10.92 -3.40 5.14
CA LEU A 180 10.97 -3.85 3.75
C LEU A 180 12.41 -3.90 3.23
N SER A 181 13.25 -2.92 3.58
CA SER A 181 14.69 -2.91 3.23
C SER A 181 15.42 -4.13 3.78
N ALA A 182 15.14 -4.47 5.05
CA ALA A 182 15.66 -5.68 5.70
C ALA A 182 15.30 -6.98 4.96
N VAL A 183 14.17 -7.00 4.25
CA VAL A 183 13.69 -8.19 3.52
C VAL A 183 14.13 -8.19 2.06
N PHE A 184 14.15 -7.03 1.37
CA PHE A 184 14.47 -6.95 -0.06
C PHE A 184 15.92 -6.63 -0.38
N LYS A 185 16.72 -6.26 0.63
CA LYS A 185 18.06 -5.71 0.41
C LYS A 185 18.03 -4.51 -0.54
N SER A 186 16.98 -3.69 -0.42
CA SER A 186 16.68 -2.54 -1.30
C SER A 186 16.36 -1.29 -0.46
N PRO A 187 17.39 -0.61 0.09
CA PRO A 187 17.18 0.55 0.94
C PRO A 187 16.56 1.74 0.19
N ILE A 188 16.95 2.00 -1.05
CA ILE A 188 16.43 3.14 -1.81
C ILE A 188 15.02 2.83 -2.30
N GLY A 189 14.83 1.69 -2.96
CA GLY A 189 13.55 1.28 -3.53
C GLY A 189 12.44 1.19 -2.48
N THR A 190 12.74 0.68 -1.29
CA THR A 190 11.73 0.56 -0.21
C THR A 190 11.39 1.88 0.47
N ALA A 191 12.33 2.83 0.50
CA ALA A 191 12.04 4.19 0.93
C ALA A 191 11.04 4.86 -0.01
N PHE A 192 11.30 4.80 -1.32
CA PHE A 192 10.36 5.28 -2.34
C PHE A 192 9.03 4.51 -2.30
N PHE A 193 9.05 3.19 -2.09
CA PHE A 193 7.83 2.40 -1.98
C PHE A 193 6.94 2.90 -0.83
N SER A 194 7.52 3.18 0.35
CA SER A 194 6.76 3.61 1.52
C SER A 194 5.97 4.92 1.32
N ILE A 195 6.43 5.79 0.41
CA ILE A 195 5.77 7.06 0.07
C ILE A 195 4.88 6.96 -1.16
N GLU A 196 5.34 6.28 -2.21
CA GLU A 196 4.64 6.19 -3.50
C GLU A 196 3.38 5.33 -3.39
N VAL A 197 3.40 4.33 -2.49
CA VAL A 197 2.25 3.46 -2.24
C VAL A 197 1.05 4.20 -1.63
N LEU A 198 1.26 5.39 -1.06
CA LEU A 198 0.19 6.20 -0.47
C LEU A 198 -0.62 6.94 -1.54
N TYR A 199 0.06 7.43 -2.58
CA TYR A 199 -0.52 8.31 -3.59
C TYR A 199 -0.07 7.93 -5.01
N GLU A 200 -1.03 7.71 -5.89
CA GLU A 200 -0.77 7.45 -7.32
C GLU A 200 -0.04 8.63 -8.00
N LYS A 201 -0.43 9.87 -7.68
CA LYS A 201 0.27 11.09 -8.09
C LYS A 201 1.12 11.57 -6.93
N SER A 202 2.31 10.98 -6.81
CA SER A 202 3.21 11.25 -5.71
C SER A 202 3.62 12.72 -5.62
N LYS A 203 3.39 13.30 -4.44
CA LYS A 203 4.03 14.51 -3.94
C LYS A 203 4.56 14.18 -2.54
N PHE A 204 5.85 14.33 -2.34
CA PHE A 204 6.48 14.07 -1.05
C PHE A 204 7.51 15.16 -0.74
N SER A 205 7.67 15.47 0.54
CA SER A 205 8.71 16.38 0.99
C SER A 205 10.07 15.68 0.96
N VAL A 206 11.07 16.36 0.38
CA VAL A 206 12.46 15.89 0.38
C VAL A 206 12.99 15.73 1.82
N ASP A 207 12.53 16.57 2.74
CA ASP A 207 12.96 16.53 4.15
C ASP A 207 12.55 15.22 4.84
N GLU A 208 11.34 14.72 4.56
CA GLU A 208 10.85 13.47 5.14
C GLU A 208 11.54 12.26 4.50
N LEU A 209 11.78 12.32 3.18
CA LEU A 209 12.47 11.26 2.44
C LEU A 209 13.87 10.95 2.98
N ILE A 210 14.64 11.96 3.40
CA ILE A 210 15.98 11.76 3.98
C ILE A 210 15.92 10.85 5.21
N PHE A 211 14.92 11.02 6.08
CA PHE A 211 14.77 10.17 7.28
C PHE A 211 14.27 8.77 6.92
N ILE A 212 13.39 8.65 5.94
CA ILE A 212 12.91 7.35 5.46
C ILE A 212 14.08 6.55 4.87
N LEU A 213 14.89 7.17 4.00
CA LEU A 213 16.12 6.60 3.45
C LEU A 213 17.12 6.21 4.53
N PHE A 214 17.28 7.06 5.55
CA PHE A 214 18.19 6.75 6.65
C PHE A 214 17.72 5.52 7.44
N GLY A 215 16.43 5.41 7.75
CA GLY A 215 15.88 4.23 8.43
C GLY A 215 16.02 2.94 7.60
N SER A 216 15.74 3.01 6.30
CA SER A 216 15.92 1.87 5.39
C SER A 216 17.37 1.45 5.22
N LEU A 217 18.30 2.40 5.18
CA LEU A 217 19.74 2.16 5.13
C LEU A 217 20.25 1.46 6.41
N ILE A 218 19.83 1.93 7.59
CA ILE A 218 20.21 1.29 8.86
C ILE A 218 19.72 -0.16 8.90
N ALA A 219 18.48 -0.40 8.47
CA ALA A 219 17.95 -1.75 8.43
C ALA A 219 18.74 -2.64 7.47
N PHE A 220 19.08 -2.15 6.27
CA PHE A 220 19.90 -2.84 5.27
C PHE A 220 21.27 -3.23 5.84
N ILE A 221 21.98 -2.29 6.49
CA ILE A 221 23.32 -2.54 7.06
C ILE A 221 23.25 -3.64 8.13
N ILE A 222 22.28 -3.53 9.05
CA ILE A 222 22.15 -4.50 10.15
C ILE A 222 21.78 -5.89 9.61
N THR A 223 20.81 -5.99 8.70
CA THR A 223 20.48 -7.29 8.10
C THR A 223 21.59 -7.83 7.25
N GLY A 224 22.34 -6.98 6.54
CA GLY A 224 23.48 -7.39 5.72
C GLY A 224 24.61 -7.96 6.56
N TYR A 225 24.79 -7.47 7.80
CA TYR A 225 25.73 -8.05 8.75
C TYR A 225 25.34 -9.49 9.16
N PHE A 226 24.06 -9.79 9.37
CA PHE A 226 23.59 -11.12 9.80
C PHE A 226 23.35 -12.11 8.64
N PHE A 227 22.86 -11.62 7.49
CA PHE A 227 22.36 -12.43 6.37
C PHE A 227 23.09 -12.17 5.03
N GLY A 228 24.14 -11.35 5.05
CA GLY A 228 24.94 -10.99 3.88
C GLY A 228 24.36 -9.89 3.01
N TYR A 229 25.23 -9.21 2.25
CA TYR A 229 24.90 -8.06 1.41
C TYR A 229 24.54 -8.41 -0.05
N SER A 230 24.70 -9.67 -0.45
CA SER A 230 24.42 -10.08 -1.83
C SER A 230 22.98 -9.82 -2.23
N PRO A 231 22.70 -9.39 -3.47
CA PRO A 231 21.35 -9.20 -3.98
C PRO A 231 20.47 -10.45 -3.83
N ILE A 232 19.16 -10.28 -3.97
CA ILE A 232 18.20 -11.39 -3.88
C ILE A 232 18.31 -12.30 -5.11
N PHE A 233 18.48 -11.69 -6.28
CA PHE A 233 18.62 -12.40 -7.54
C PHE A 233 20.05 -12.30 -8.05
N ASN A 234 20.60 -13.43 -8.45
CA ASN A 234 21.90 -13.49 -9.08
C ASN A 234 21.70 -13.41 -10.60
N ILE A 235 22.15 -12.32 -11.20
CA ILE A 235 22.07 -12.13 -12.65
C ILE A 235 23.46 -11.87 -13.23
N THR A 236 23.65 -12.19 -14.50
CA THR A 236 24.78 -11.66 -15.26
C THR A 236 24.48 -10.21 -15.62
N SER A 237 25.45 -9.30 -15.44
CA SER A 237 25.23 -7.90 -15.79
C SER A 237 24.95 -7.74 -17.29
N TYR A 238 23.99 -6.87 -17.64
CA TYR A 238 23.58 -6.64 -19.01
C TYR A 238 23.86 -5.20 -19.44
N GLU A 239 24.41 -5.06 -20.65
CA GLU A 239 24.53 -3.78 -21.33
C GLU A 239 23.68 -3.82 -22.59
N ILE A 240 22.68 -2.92 -22.66
CA ILE A 240 21.79 -2.81 -23.81
C ILE A 240 22.40 -1.79 -24.77
N THR A 241 22.96 -2.28 -25.87
CA THR A 241 23.63 -1.45 -26.88
C THR A 241 22.81 -1.26 -28.15
N SER A 242 21.83 -2.13 -28.41
CA SER A 242 21.01 -2.08 -29.63
C SER A 242 19.75 -1.23 -29.47
N ILE A 243 19.46 -0.41 -30.48
CA ILE A 243 18.21 0.36 -30.59
C ILE A 243 16.99 -0.56 -30.76
N ASP A 244 17.14 -1.71 -31.42
CA ASP A 244 16.07 -2.67 -31.65
C ASP A 244 15.58 -3.26 -30.34
N THR A 245 16.49 -3.55 -29.40
CA THR A 245 16.13 -3.98 -28.05
C THR A 245 15.32 -2.91 -27.32
N TYR A 246 15.66 -1.62 -27.46
CA TYR A 246 14.85 -0.54 -26.89
C TYR A 246 13.45 -0.44 -27.51
N LEU A 247 13.30 -0.69 -28.82
CA LEU A 247 11.99 -0.77 -29.47
C LEU A 247 11.16 -1.94 -28.93
N LEU A 248 11.78 -3.11 -28.73
CA LEU A 248 11.11 -4.27 -28.13
C LEU A 248 10.74 -4.02 -26.66
N ILE A 249 11.54 -3.25 -25.91
CA ILE A 249 11.20 -2.82 -24.55
C ILE A 249 9.92 -1.96 -24.54
N ILE A 250 9.72 -1.11 -25.54
CA ILE A 250 8.48 -0.32 -25.69
C ILE A 250 7.29 -1.25 -25.90
N VAL A 251 7.40 -2.20 -26.83
CA VAL A 251 6.35 -3.20 -27.10
C VAL A 251 6.05 -4.02 -25.85
N PHE A 252 7.07 -4.45 -25.14
CA PHE A 252 6.95 -5.20 -23.90
C PHE A 252 6.28 -4.39 -22.78
N GLY A 253 6.61 -3.09 -22.66
CA GLY A 253 5.96 -2.18 -21.73
C GLY A 253 4.45 -2.05 -22.00
N ILE A 254 4.03 -2.04 -23.27
CA ILE A 254 2.60 -2.05 -23.63
C ILE A 254 1.93 -3.33 -23.13
N ILE A 255 2.54 -4.49 -23.37
CA ILE A 255 2.04 -5.79 -22.88
C ILE A 255 1.95 -5.80 -21.35
N CYS A 256 2.99 -5.34 -20.66
CA CYS A 256 3.02 -5.24 -19.20
C CYS A 256 1.91 -4.31 -18.67
N GLY A 257 1.56 -3.25 -19.39
CA GLY A 257 0.44 -2.35 -19.06
C GLY A 257 -0.92 -3.06 -19.04
N ILE A 258 -1.13 -4.02 -19.94
CA ILE A 258 -2.35 -4.84 -19.98
C ILE A 258 -2.42 -5.75 -18.75
N PHE A 259 -1.33 -6.49 -18.47
CA PHE A 259 -1.28 -7.37 -17.30
C PHE A 259 -1.41 -6.59 -15.98
N SER A 260 -0.82 -5.40 -15.91
CA SER A 260 -0.92 -4.51 -14.74
C SER A 260 -2.35 -4.15 -14.37
N LEU A 261 -3.23 -4.02 -15.37
CA LEU A 261 -4.65 -3.74 -15.17
C LEU A 261 -5.45 -5.01 -14.81
N PHE A 262 -5.04 -6.15 -15.36
CA PHE A 262 -5.73 -7.43 -15.17
C PHE A 262 -5.55 -7.98 -13.75
N ILE A 263 -4.34 -7.92 -13.19
CA ILE A 263 -3.98 -8.55 -11.92
C ILE A 263 -4.84 -8.07 -10.74
N PRO A 264 -5.00 -6.74 -10.47
CA PRO A 264 -5.84 -6.28 -9.37
C PRO A 264 -7.30 -6.74 -9.49
N ASN A 265 -7.83 -6.80 -10.70
CA ASN A 265 -9.21 -7.21 -10.93
C ASN A 265 -9.42 -8.69 -10.59
N VAL A 266 -8.56 -9.60 -11.07
CA VAL A 266 -8.66 -11.03 -10.72
C VAL A 266 -8.55 -11.23 -9.21
N PHE A 267 -7.59 -10.56 -8.58
CA PHE A 267 -7.39 -10.60 -7.13
C PHE A 267 -8.64 -10.17 -6.36
N TYR A 268 -9.14 -8.97 -6.65
CA TYR A 268 -10.25 -8.39 -5.88
C TYR A 268 -11.61 -8.99 -6.23
N TYR A 269 -11.84 -9.48 -7.45
CA TYR A 269 -13.04 -10.27 -7.75
C TYR A 269 -13.05 -11.58 -6.98
N THR A 270 -11.91 -12.26 -6.85
CA THR A 270 -11.77 -13.46 -6.01
C THR A 270 -12.09 -13.13 -4.54
N ARG A 271 -11.53 -12.03 -4.03
CA ARG A 271 -11.84 -11.54 -2.67
C ARG A 271 -13.33 -11.26 -2.48
N ASP A 272 -13.94 -10.54 -3.41
CA ASP A 272 -15.36 -10.19 -3.35
C ASP A 272 -16.25 -11.44 -3.41
N PHE A 273 -15.86 -12.46 -4.17
CA PHE A 273 -16.53 -13.75 -4.18
C PHE A 273 -16.50 -14.42 -2.79
N PHE A 274 -15.33 -14.54 -2.16
CA PHE A 274 -15.23 -15.10 -0.80
C PHE A 274 -15.97 -14.27 0.24
N ARG A 275 -16.00 -12.94 0.11
CA ARG A 275 -16.77 -12.06 0.99
C ARG A 275 -18.27 -12.31 0.89
N LYS A 276 -18.80 -12.63 -0.28
CA LYS A 276 -20.22 -12.95 -0.51
C LYS A 276 -20.64 -14.32 0.03
N LEU A 277 -19.69 -15.25 0.26
CA LEU A 277 -20.02 -16.56 0.84
C LEU A 277 -20.59 -16.41 2.25
N LYS A 278 -21.76 -17.01 2.47
CA LYS A 278 -22.47 -17.06 3.77
C LYS A 278 -21.87 -18.10 4.72
N ILE A 279 -20.55 -18.04 4.91
CA ILE A 279 -19.77 -18.92 5.80
C ILE A 279 -19.03 -18.04 6.81
N SER A 280 -18.81 -18.55 8.02
CA SER A 280 -18.03 -17.85 9.04
C SER A 280 -16.62 -17.47 8.50
N PRO A 281 -16.15 -16.22 8.71
CA PRO A 281 -14.86 -15.75 8.21
C PRO A 281 -13.68 -16.65 8.60
N TYR A 282 -13.76 -17.30 9.75
CA TYR A 282 -12.76 -18.22 10.31
C TYR A 282 -12.38 -19.36 9.34
N PHE A 283 -13.33 -19.85 8.53
CA PHE A 283 -13.11 -21.00 7.64
C PHE A 283 -12.81 -20.62 6.20
N LYS A 284 -13.06 -19.37 5.79
CA LYS A 284 -12.86 -18.95 4.40
C LYS A 284 -11.40 -19.14 3.93
N PRO A 285 -10.37 -18.82 4.73
CA PRO A 285 -8.99 -19.06 4.34
C PRO A 285 -8.66 -20.54 4.11
N ALA A 286 -9.29 -21.46 4.86
CA ALA A 286 -9.11 -22.90 4.66
C ALA A 286 -9.66 -23.36 3.30
N ILE A 287 -10.80 -22.80 2.87
CA ILE A 287 -11.40 -23.11 1.55
C ILE A 287 -10.48 -22.62 0.42
N GLY A 288 -9.98 -21.38 0.52
CA GLY A 288 -9.01 -20.88 -0.47
C GLY A 288 -7.74 -21.71 -0.50
N ALA A 289 -7.21 -22.04 0.67
CA ALA A 289 -6.01 -22.87 0.84
C ALA A 289 -6.18 -24.30 0.29
N PHE A 290 -7.36 -24.90 0.43
CA PHE A 290 -7.66 -26.20 -0.17
C PHE A 290 -7.46 -26.18 -1.69
N PHE A 291 -8.05 -25.20 -2.39
CA PHE A 291 -7.88 -25.07 -3.84
C PHE A 291 -6.43 -24.73 -4.23
N VAL A 292 -5.72 -23.97 -3.40
CA VAL A 292 -4.28 -23.72 -3.59
C VAL A 292 -3.48 -25.01 -3.44
N GLY A 293 -3.84 -25.88 -2.50
CA GLY A 293 -3.24 -27.21 -2.36
C GLY A 293 -3.45 -28.06 -3.60
N VAL A 294 -4.67 -28.07 -4.16
CA VAL A 294 -4.96 -28.77 -5.43
C VAL A 294 -4.10 -28.22 -6.56
N ILE A 295 -4.00 -26.89 -6.72
CA ILE A 295 -3.11 -26.27 -7.72
C ILE A 295 -1.65 -26.68 -7.46
N GLY A 296 -1.21 -26.68 -6.20
CA GLY A 296 0.15 -27.02 -5.78
C GLY A 296 0.57 -28.46 -6.04
N VAL A 297 -0.38 -29.40 -6.13
CA VAL A 297 -0.09 -30.79 -6.54
C VAL A 297 0.36 -30.83 -8.01
N PHE A 298 -0.28 -30.04 -8.88
CA PHE A 298 0.07 -29.99 -10.31
C PHE A 298 1.22 -29.00 -10.61
N PHE A 299 1.25 -27.89 -9.88
CA PHE A 299 2.18 -26.78 -10.10
C PHE A 299 2.81 -26.33 -8.77
N PRO A 300 3.66 -27.15 -8.13
CA PRO A 300 4.29 -26.79 -6.85
C PRO A 300 5.12 -25.50 -6.92
N GLN A 301 5.53 -25.08 -8.13
CA GLN A 301 6.24 -23.83 -8.42
C GLN A 301 5.47 -22.56 -8.02
N VAL A 302 4.14 -22.64 -7.90
CA VAL A 302 3.33 -21.47 -7.51
C VAL A 302 3.21 -21.29 -6.00
N LEU A 303 3.69 -22.23 -5.19
CA LEU A 303 3.59 -22.15 -3.73
C LEU A 303 4.54 -21.09 -3.15
N GLY A 304 4.22 -20.58 -1.97
CA GLY A 304 4.99 -19.55 -1.27
C GLY A 304 5.23 -18.29 -2.12
N GLY A 305 6.36 -17.62 -1.89
CA GLY A 305 6.76 -16.41 -2.61
C GLY A 305 7.20 -16.66 -4.05
N GLY A 306 7.80 -17.82 -4.33
CA GLY A 306 8.28 -18.19 -5.68
C GLY A 306 9.61 -17.57 -6.10
N TYR A 307 10.44 -17.11 -5.15
CA TYR A 307 11.75 -16.48 -5.44
C TYR A 307 12.70 -17.41 -6.20
N ASP A 308 12.78 -18.69 -5.81
CA ASP A 308 13.64 -19.67 -6.50
C ASP A 308 13.20 -19.91 -7.95
N ILE A 309 11.89 -19.92 -8.18
CA ILE A 309 11.32 -20.08 -9.53
C ILE A 309 11.52 -18.82 -10.37
N MET A 310 11.42 -17.63 -9.74
CA MET A 310 11.81 -16.38 -10.39
C MET A 310 13.28 -16.44 -10.83
N GLN A 311 14.18 -16.91 -9.97
CA GLN A 311 15.59 -17.12 -10.31
C GLN A 311 15.76 -18.08 -11.50
N LEU A 312 15.02 -19.20 -11.55
CA LEU A 312 15.05 -20.10 -12.71
C LEU A 312 14.57 -19.43 -14.01
N GLY A 313 13.57 -18.54 -13.92
CA GLY A 313 13.12 -17.73 -15.05
C GLY A 313 14.19 -16.75 -15.54
N LEU A 314 14.85 -16.07 -14.60
CA LEU A 314 15.98 -15.18 -14.87
C LEU A 314 17.17 -15.94 -15.47
N ASP A 315 17.43 -17.17 -15.02
CA ASP A 315 18.47 -18.03 -15.58
C ASP A 315 18.13 -18.55 -16.99
N GLY A 316 16.94 -18.24 -17.54
CA GLY A 316 16.48 -18.75 -18.83
C GLY A 316 16.14 -20.25 -18.83
N LYS A 317 16.01 -20.86 -17.65
CA LYS A 317 15.76 -22.31 -17.48
C LYS A 317 14.29 -22.70 -17.60
N ILE A 318 13.38 -21.72 -17.69
CA ILE A 318 11.95 -21.96 -17.85
C ILE A 318 11.57 -21.85 -19.33
N VAL A 319 10.93 -22.90 -19.84
CA VAL A 319 10.38 -22.96 -21.21
C VAL A 319 9.10 -22.13 -21.34
N TRP A 320 8.89 -21.56 -22.52
CA TRP A 320 7.83 -20.56 -22.76
C TRP A 320 6.40 -21.03 -22.45
N TYR A 321 6.02 -22.26 -22.82
CA TYR A 321 4.67 -22.78 -22.57
C TYR A 321 4.45 -23.05 -21.08
N PHE A 322 5.49 -23.41 -20.34
CA PHE A 322 5.40 -23.60 -18.90
C PHE A 322 5.29 -22.24 -18.19
N ALA A 323 6.05 -21.22 -18.63
CA ALA A 323 5.86 -19.84 -18.17
C ALA A 323 4.43 -19.36 -18.38
N LEU A 324 3.82 -19.65 -19.55
CA LEU A 324 2.42 -19.30 -19.83
C LEU A 324 1.45 -19.92 -18.82
N ILE A 325 1.62 -21.19 -18.47
CA ILE A 325 0.79 -21.86 -17.46
C ILE A 325 1.02 -21.24 -16.07
N LEU A 326 2.27 -20.99 -15.70
CA LEU A 326 2.64 -20.43 -14.41
C LEU A 326 2.10 -19.01 -14.18
N ILE A 327 1.93 -18.19 -15.23
CA ILE A 327 1.27 -16.87 -15.13
C ILE A 327 -0.12 -17.02 -14.52
N PHE A 328 -0.96 -17.87 -15.11
CA PHE A 328 -2.35 -18.04 -14.66
C PHE A 328 -2.44 -18.83 -13.37
N ALA A 329 -1.63 -19.88 -13.21
CA ALA A 329 -1.61 -20.69 -12.00
C ALA A 329 -1.18 -19.86 -10.77
N LYS A 330 -0.15 -19.01 -10.89
CA LYS A 330 0.28 -18.13 -9.80
C LYS A 330 -0.79 -17.09 -9.47
N LEU A 331 -1.36 -16.45 -10.50
CA LEU A 331 -2.41 -15.44 -10.32
C LEU A 331 -3.63 -16.00 -9.58
N LEU A 332 -4.09 -17.20 -9.96
CA LEU A 332 -5.18 -17.88 -9.27
C LEU A 332 -4.77 -18.28 -7.85
N ALA A 333 -3.60 -18.89 -7.67
CA ALA A 333 -3.14 -19.38 -6.37
C ALA A 333 -3.02 -18.25 -5.34
N PHE A 334 -2.43 -17.11 -5.69
CA PHE A 334 -2.33 -16.00 -4.71
C PHE A 334 -3.67 -15.30 -4.48
N SER A 335 -4.51 -15.21 -5.51
CA SER A 335 -5.86 -14.66 -5.38
C SER A 335 -6.74 -15.52 -4.45
N LEU A 336 -6.63 -16.84 -4.54
CA LEU A 336 -7.31 -17.78 -3.63
C LEU A 336 -6.73 -17.71 -2.22
N THR A 337 -5.41 -17.66 -2.07
CA THR A 337 -4.74 -17.62 -0.76
C THR A 337 -5.15 -16.38 0.03
N ILE A 338 -4.99 -15.20 -0.58
CA ILE A 338 -5.17 -13.91 0.13
C ILE A 338 -6.62 -13.43 0.01
N GLY A 339 -7.26 -13.61 -1.14
CA GLY A 339 -8.66 -13.19 -1.36
C GLY A 339 -9.67 -13.96 -0.50
N SER A 340 -9.35 -15.19 -0.08
CA SER A 340 -10.16 -15.94 0.89
C SER A 340 -10.03 -15.46 2.33
N GLY A 341 -9.14 -14.49 2.60
CA GLY A 341 -8.88 -13.92 3.91
C GLY A 341 -7.58 -14.43 4.57
N GLY A 342 -6.76 -15.20 3.85
CA GLY A 342 -5.43 -15.59 4.31
C GLY A 342 -4.50 -14.39 4.45
N SER A 343 -3.48 -14.52 5.30
CA SER A 343 -2.51 -13.46 5.55
C SER A 343 -1.26 -13.64 4.69
N GLY A 344 -0.97 -12.68 3.80
CA GLY A 344 0.21 -12.77 2.94
C GLY A 344 0.25 -11.66 1.90
N GLY A 345 1.43 -11.32 1.42
CA GLY A 345 1.70 -10.21 0.50
C GLY A 345 1.42 -10.54 -0.97
N VAL A 346 1.13 -9.50 -1.74
CA VAL A 346 0.84 -9.56 -3.19
C VAL A 346 2.04 -9.12 -4.05
N PHE A 347 3.11 -8.62 -3.45
CA PHE A 347 4.29 -8.11 -4.16
C PHE A 347 5.04 -9.23 -4.89
N ALA A 348 5.55 -10.24 -4.17
CA ALA A 348 6.33 -11.31 -4.81
C ALA A 348 5.53 -12.10 -5.87
N PRO A 349 4.26 -12.48 -5.63
CA PRO A 349 3.44 -13.11 -6.67
C PRO A 349 3.25 -12.24 -7.92
N THR A 350 3.20 -10.91 -7.77
CA THR A 350 3.10 -9.99 -8.93
C THR A 350 4.42 -9.89 -9.67
N LEU A 351 5.56 -9.85 -8.97
CA LEU A 351 6.88 -9.95 -9.59
C LEU A 351 7.04 -11.27 -10.34
N PHE A 352 6.58 -12.38 -9.75
CA PHE A 352 6.61 -13.71 -10.37
C PHE A 352 5.86 -13.70 -11.71
N VAL A 353 4.64 -13.14 -11.74
CA VAL A 353 3.89 -12.98 -12.99
C VAL A 353 4.68 -12.12 -13.98
N GLY A 354 5.32 -11.04 -13.50
CA GLY A 354 6.29 -10.23 -14.25
C GLY A 354 7.39 -11.06 -14.93
N VAL A 355 8.11 -11.88 -14.15
CA VAL A 355 9.16 -12.77 -14.64
C VAL A 355 8.60 -13.69 -15.73
N MET A 356 7.49 -14.38 -15.47
CA MET A 356 6.96 -15.35 -16.43
C MET A 356 6.48 -14.71 -17.73
N VAL A 357 5.90 -13.51 -17.68
CA VAL A 357 5.54 -12.72 -18.88
C VAL A 357 6.79 -12.30 -19.65
N GLY A 358 7.84 -11.89 -18.94
CA GLY A 358 9.15 -11.58 -19.54
C GLY A 358 9.83 -12.78 -20.17
N VAL A 359 9.80 -13.94 -19.51
CA VAL A 359 10.31 -15.21 -20.04
C VAL A 359 9.59 -15.58 -21.34
N LEU A 360 8.25 -15.50 -21.34
CA LEU A 360 7.43 -15.75 -22.51
C LEU A 360 7.80 -14.80 -23.66
N PHE A 361 7.95 -13.50 -23.38
CA PHE A 361 8.32 -12.50 -24.38
C PHE A 361 9.71 -12.78 -24.97
N GLY A 362 10.72 -13.01 -24.13
CA GLY A 362 12.08 -13.29 -24.57
C GLY A 362 12.15 -14.49 -25.50
N HIS A 363 11.45 -15.58 -25.18
CA HIS A 363 11.40 -16.76 -26.06
C HIS A 363 10.66 -16.50 -27.39
N ILE A 364 9.53 -15.79 -27.37
CA ILE A 364 8.73 -15.52 -28.58
C ILE A 364 9.48 -14.62 -29.57
N PHE A 365 10.15 -13.59 -29.05
CA PHE A 365 10.90 -12.64 -29.87
C PHE A 365 12.35 -13.05 -30.11
N ASN A 366 12.75 -14.25 -29.63
CA ASN A 366 14.11 -14.77 -29.70
C ASN A 366 15.17 -13.81 -29.16
N GLU A 367 14.83 -13.15 -28.05
CA GLU A 367 15.62 -12.16 -27.35
C GLU A 367 16.17 -12.71 -26.03
N ASN A 368 16.99 -11.92 -25.34
CA ASN A 368 17.51 -12.30 -24.03
C ASN A 368 16.39 -12.47 -22.99
N VAL A 369 16.06 -13.73 -22.68
CA VAL A 369 15.01 -14.13 -21.73
C VAL A 369 15.20 -13.51 -20.35
N SER A 370 16.43 -13.48 -19.85
CA SER A 370 16.77 -12.91 -18.54
C SER A 370 16.49 -11.41 -18.49
N LEU A 371 16.90 -10.68 -19.53
CA LEU A 371 16.66 -9.23 -19.63
C LEU A 371 15.16 -8.94 -19.51
N PHE A 372 14.32 -9.57 -20.35
CA PHE A 372 12.88 -9.32 -20.34
C PHE A 372 12.19 -9.83 -19.07
N ALA A 373 12.71 -10.88 -18.44
CA ALA A 373 12.27 -11.34 -17.13
C ALA A 373 12.50 -10.28 -16.03
N ILE A 374 13.69 -9.66 -15.96
CA ILE A 374 14.01 -8.56 -15.03
C ILE A 374 13.11 -7.35 -15.29
N LEU A 375 12.97 -6.97 -16.57
CA LEU A 375 12.11 -5.85 -16.96
C LEU A 375 10.65 -6.12 -16.57
N GLY A 376 10.18 -7.35 -16.76
CA GLY A 376 8.80 -7.77 -16.47
C GLY A 376 8.46 -7.66 -14.99
N MET A 377 9.41 -7.98 -14.10
CA MET A 377 9.26 -7.78 -12.66
C MET A 377 8.89 -6.33 -12.33
N ALA A 378 9.69 -5.39 -12.81
CA ALA A 378 9.52 -3.98 -12.48
C ALA A 378 8.27 -3.38 -13.14
N MET A 379 8.05 -3.70 -14.42
CA MET A 379 6.98 -3.12 -15.22
C MET A 379 5.61 -3.57 -14.71
N ILE A 380 5.39 -4.89 -14.54
CA ILE A 380 4.08 -5.40 -14.11
C ILE A 380 3.77 -4.97 -12.67
N PHE A 381 4.72 -5.07 -11.75
CA PHE A 381 4.47 -4.62 -10.39
C PHE A 381 4.29 -3.09 -10.30
N GLY A 382 5.17 -2.31 -10.92
CA GLY A 382 5.10 -0.85 -10.93
C GLY A 382 3.79 -0.33 -11.53
N GLY A 383 3.31 -0.98 -12.59
CA GLY A 383 2.01 -0.68 -13.19
C GLY A 383 0.83 -1.10 -12.31
N ALA A 384 0.79 -2.35 -11.82
CA ALA A 384 -0.33 -2.89 -11.04
C ALA A 384 -0.48 -2.20 -9.67
N ALA A 385 0.64 -1.94 -9.00
CA ALA A 385 0.67 -1.31 -7.68
C ALA A 385 0.75 0.22 -7.74
N ARG A 386 0.85 0.80 -8.94
CA ARG A 386 0.99 2.26 -9.17
C ARG A 386 2.16 2.85 -8.38
N VAL A 387 3.30 2.18 -8.41
CA VAL A 387 4.55 2.59 -7.75
C VAL A 387 5.75 2.46 -8.72
N PRO A 388 5.72 3.14 -9.88
CA PRO A 388 6.74 2.97 -10.91
C PRO A 388 8.16 3.27 -10.45
N LEU A 389 8.40 4.33 -9.67
CA LEU A 389 9.76 4.69 -9.25
C LEU A 389 10.32 3.68 -8.25
N ALA A 390 9.53 3.33 -7.25
CA ALA A 390 9.89 2.32 -6.26
C ALA A 390 10.15 0.97 -6.93
N SER A 391 9.31 0.56 -7.88
CA SER A 391 9.46 -0.72 -8.56
C SER A 391 10.79 -0.83 -9.32
N ILE A 392 11.16 0.21 -10.08
CA ILE A 392 12.42 0.26 -10.82
C ILE A 392 13.61 0.18 -9.87
N LEU A 393 13.61 0.99 -8.81
CA LEU A 393 14.69 1.04 -7.83
C LEU A 393 14.80 -0.28 -7.05
N MET A 394 13.67 -0.85 -6.65
CA MET A 394 13.62 -2.13 -5.95
C MET A 394 14.18 -3.25 -6.80
N VAL A 395 13.76 -3.37 -8.06
CA VAL A 395 14.26 -4.42 -8.94
C VAL A 395 15.75 -4.25 -9.22
N SER A 396 16.23 -3.03 -9.48
CA SER A 396 17.67 -2.76 -9.65
C SER A 396 18.50 -3.12 -8.41
N GLU A 397 18.02 -2.83 -7.20
CA GLU A 397 18.71 -3.21 -5.96
C GLU A 397 18.64 -4.72 -5.69
N MET A 398 17.49 -5.35 -5.97
CA MET A 398 17.28 -6.78 -5.77
C MET A 398 18.10 -7.64 -6.73
N THR A 399 18.45 -7.13 -7.91
CA THR A 399 19.33 -7.80 -8.88
C THR A 399 20.79 -7.33 -8.80
N GLY A 400 21.03 -6.15 -8.24
CA GLY A 400 22.35 -5.54 -8.15
C GLY A 400 22.85 -4.87 -9.44
N ASP A 401 22.04 -4.81 -10.50
CA ASP A 401 22.43 -4.19 -11.78
C ASP A 401 21.68 -2.87 -12.05
N TYR A 402 22.37 -1.77 -11.76
CA TYR A 402 21.88 -0.41 -12.03
C TYR A 402 22.03 0.03 -13.49
N LYS A 403 22.78 -0.71 -14.33
CA LYS A 403 22.92 -0.39 -15.76
C LYS A 403 21.59 -0.54 -16.51
N LEU A 404 20.67 -1.34 -15.97
CA LEU A 404 19.34 -1.55 -16.53
C LEU A 404 18.35 -0.42 -16.25
N LEU A 405 18.70 0.57 -15.41
CA LEU A 405 17.81 1.68 -15.05
C LEU A 405 17.17 2.38 -16.27
N PRO A 406 17.90 2.72 -17.36
CA PRO A 406 17.29 3.37 -18.52
C PRO A 406 16.21 2.52 -19.20
N ALA A 407 16.44 1.21 -19.33
CA ALA A 407 15.47 0.28 -19.91
C ALA A 407 14.24 0.08 -19.03
N LEU A 408 14.46 -0.04 -17.72
CA LEU A 408 13.40 -0.14 -16.71
C LEU A 408 12.53 1.13 -16.73
N LEU A 409 13.14 2.32 -16.80
CA LEU A 409 12.44 3.59 -16.93
C LEU A 409 11.59 3.64 -18.20
N LEU A 410 12.19 3.34 -19.36
CA LEU A 410 11.50 3.38 -20.65
C LEU A 410 10.26 2.47 -20.65
N GLY A 411 10.42 1.18 -20.35
CA GLY A 411 9.28 0.26 -20.41
C GLY A 411 8.24 0.52 -19.31
N THR A 412 8.64 1.03 -18.14
CA THR A 412 7.68 1.44 -17.09
C THR A 412 6.88 2.68 -17.50
N ILE A 413 7.45 3.62 -18.25
CA ILE A 413 6.71 4.74 -18.83
C ILE A 413 5.63 4.24 -19.79
N PHE A 414 5.98 3.35 -20.73
CA PHE A 414 5.01 2.78 -21.67
C PHE A 414 3.96 1.88 -21.01
N THR A 415 4.35 1.17 -19.95
CA THR A 415 3.41 0.44 -19.08
C THR A 415 2.37 1.39 -18.49
N ASN A 416 2.81 2.53 -17.93
CA ASN A 416 1.92 3.53 -17.34
C ASN A 416 1.01 4.20 -18.37
N ILE A 417 1.55 4.58 -19.54
CA ILE A 417 0.77 5.17 -20.64
C ILE A 417 -0.33 4.19 -21.06
N THR A 418 0.04 2.94 -21.32
CA THR A 418 -0.91 1.90 -21.74
C THR A 418 -1.99 1.69 -20.70
N TYR A 419 -1.61 1.53 -19.44
CA TYR A 419 -2.56 1.38 -18.33
C TYR A 419 -3.56 2.55 -18.25
N VAL A 420 -3.09 3.81 -18.35
CA VAL A 420 -3.97 4.99 -18.30
C VAL A 420 -4.93 5.04 -19.48
N LEU A 421 -4.45 4.72 -20.69
CA LEU A 421 -5.28 4.64 -21.89
C LEU A 421 -6.37 3.57 -21.75
N LEU A 422 -6.01 2.39 -21.24
CA LEU A 422 -6.95 1.29 -21.02
C LEU A 422 -8.04 1.67 -19.99
N ILE A 423 -7.69 2.33 -18.89
CA ILE A 423 -8.70 2.81 -17.92
C ILE A 423 -9.64 3.85 -18.54
N LYS A 424 -9.10 4.76 -19.37
CA LYS A 424 -9.91 5.77 -20.04
C LYS A 424 -10.88 5.14 -21.05
N TYR A 425 -10.43 4.10 -21.75
CA TYR A 425 -11.23 3.36 -22.73
C TYR A 425 -12.28 2.48 -22.05
N PHE A 426 -11.88 1.64 -21.09
CA PHE A 426 -12.74 0.77 -20.31
C PHE A 426 -13.25 1.49 -19.05
N LYS A 427 -14.27 2.35 -19.24
CA LYS A 427 -14.87 3.16 -18.16
C LYS A 427 -15.37 2.38 -16.93
N ASN A 428 -15.57 1.07 -17.05
CA ASN A 428 -16.18 0.21 -16.02
C ASN A 428 -15.17 -0.62 -15.22
N ILE A 429 -13.87 -0.33 -15.29
CA ILE A 429 -12.87 -1.05 -14.48
C ILE A 429 -13.01 -0.66 -13.01
N LYS A 430 -13.34 -1.66 -12.19
CA LYS A 430 -13.62 -1.49 -10.76
C LYS A 430 -12.33 -1.32 -9.95
N TYR A 431 -11.34 -2.18 -10.15
CA TYR A 431 -10.08 -2.17 -9.40
C TYR A 431 -8.95 -1.64 -10.27
N LYS A 432 -8.36 -0.53 -9.83
CA LYS A 432 -7.33 0.21 -10.57
C LYS A 432 -5.93 -0.13 -10.05
N SER A 433 -5.75 -0.09 -8.73
CA SER A 433 -4.49 -0.45 -8.08
C SER A 433 -4.60 -1.79 -7.37
N LEU A 434 -3.46 -2.47 -7.22
CA LEU A 434 -3.27 -3.59 -6.30
C LEU A 434 -3.53 -3.19 -4.84
N TYR A 435 -3.43 -1.90 -4.52
CA TYR A 435 -3.72 -1.33 -3.21
C TYR A 435 -4.99 -0.46 -3.27
N GLU A 436 -6.13 -1.01 -2.84
CA GLU A 436 -7.45 -0.33 -2.90
C GLU A 436 -7.48 0.93 -2.02
N ALA A 437 -6.65 0.99 -0.97
CA ALA A 437 -6.55 2.15 -0.10
C ALA A 437 -5.70 3.30 -0.66
N GLN A 438 -4.94 3.07 -1.73
CA GLN A 438 -4.10 4.10 -2.36
C GLN A 438 -4.97 5.23 -2.90
N LEU A 439 -4.59 6.47 -2.60
CA LEU A 439 -5.32 7.65 -3.03
C LEU A 439 -4.72 8.23 -4.31
N LEU A 440 -5.48 9.08 -5.01
CA LEU A 440 -4.97 9.74 -6.21
C LEU A 440 -3.88 10.76 -5.85
N ASP A 441 -4.14 11.62 -4.86
CA ASP A 441 -3.23 12.64 -4.37
C ASP A 441 -3.57 13.02 -2.91
N GLU A 442 -2.69 13.83 -2.30
CA GLU A 442 -2.80 14.30 -0.92
C GLU A 442 -4.14 14.98 -0.59
N ASN A 443 -4.80 15.62 -1.57
CA ASN A 443 -6.05 16.32 -1.32
C ASN A 443 -7.23 15.37 -1.06
N TYR A 444 -7.08 14.09 -1.36
CA TYR A 444 -8.07 13.07 -1.05
C TYR A 444 -7.85 12.43 0.33
N SER A 445 -6.73 12.74 1.00
CA SER A 445 -6.41 12.20 2.33
C SER A 445 -7.15 12.98 3.42
N PRO A 446 -8.09 12.37 4.18
CA PRO A 446 -8.86 13.07 5.21
C PRO A 446 -7.96 13.81 6.21
N PHE A 447 -6.87 13.19 6.63
CA PHE A 447 -5.93 13.81 7.55
C PHE A 447 -5.23 15.05 6.95
N PHE A 448 -4.83 15.00 5.68
CA PHE A 448 -4.25 16.17 5.02
C PHE A 448 -5.26 17.32 4.93
N GLN A 449 -6.54 17.00 4.73
CA GLN A 449 -7.60 18.00 4.75
C GLN A 449 -7.80 18.62 6.12
N ILE A 450 -7.70 17.84 7.21
CA ILE A 450 -7.76 18.34 8.58
C ILE A 450 -6.64 19.36 8.83
N ASP A 451 -5.40 19.02 8.48
CA ASP A 451 -4.25 19.91 8.61
C ASP A 451 -4.48 21.21 7.81
N LYS A 452 -4.96 21.10 6.56
CA LYS A 452 -5.23 22.24 5.70
C LYS A 452 -6.38 23.12 6.19
N ILE A 453 -7.48 22.53 6.65
CA ILE A 453 -8.61 23.27 7.24
C ILE A 453 -8.15 23.98 8.51
N ARG A 454 -7.35 23.35 9.35
CA ARG A 454 -6.77 24.00 10.52
C ARG A 454 -5.95 25.23 10.12
N GLU A 455 -5.07 25.12 9.13
CA GLU A 455 -4.29 26.25 8.63
C GLU A 455 -5.19 27.38 8.09
N ILE A 456 -6.20 27.03 7.30
CA ILE A 456 -7.22 27.97 6.83
C ILE A 456 -7.90 28.68 8.00
N LEU A 457 -8.41 27.92 8.97
CA LEU A 457 -9.11 28.47 10.14
C LEU A 457 -8.20 29.37 10.99
N LEU A 458 -6.92 29.06 11.09
CA LEU A 458 -5.92 29.90 11.75
C LEU A 458 -5.71 31.22 11.01
N CYS A 459 -5.71 31.24 9.68
CA CYS A 459 -5.70 32.48 8.89
C CYS A 459 -6.95 33.34 9.16
N PHE A 460 -8.10 32.71 9.37
CA PHE A 460 -9.36 33.39 9.70
C PHE A 460 -9.54 33.66 11.21
N ARG A 461 -8.55 33.35 12.06
CA ARG A 461 -8.66 33.42 13.53
C ARG A 461 -9.19 34.76 14.04
N LYS A 462 -8.76 35.89 13.46
CA LYS A 462 -9.22 37.23 13.86
C LYS A 462 -10.70 37.49 13.53
N LYS A 463 -11.23 36.91 12.44
CA LYS A 463 -12.64 37.06 12.03
C LYS A 463 -13.58 36.07 12.73
N ILE A 464 -13.08 34.87 13.05
CA ILE A 464 -13.90 33.75 13.55
C ILE A 464 -13.75 33.57 15.08
N ASN A 465 -12.78 34.24 15.73
CA ASN A 465 -12.52 34.18 17.18
C ASN A 465 -12.33 32.75 17.71
N ILE A 466 -11.51 31.96 17.01
CA ILE A 466 -11.38 30.52 17.28
C ILE A 466 -10.37 30.24 18.40
N LYS A 467 -10.74 29.35 19.34
CA LYS A 467 -9.81 28.77 20.31
C LYS A 467 -9.19 27.48 19.75
N PRO A 468 -7.88 27.21 19.98
CA PRO A 468 -7.23 25.99 19.47
C PRO A 468 -7.91 24.68 19.90
N GLU A 469 -8.51 24.64 21.08
CA GLU A 469 -9.24 23.50 21.65
C GLU A 469 -10.55 23.17 20.89
N GLU A 470 -11.09 24.13 20.15
CA GLU A 470 -12.30 23.95 19.34
C GLU A 470 -11.98 23.23 18.01
N ILE A 471 -10.71 23.23 17.58
CA ILE A 471 -10.24 22.66 16.30
C ILE A 471 -9.42 21.36 16.54
N SER A 472 -9.94 20.45 17.35
CA SER A 472 -9.33 19.13 17.51
C SER A 472 -9.46 18.29 16.22
N ASP A 473 -8.49 17.38 15.98
CA ASP A 473 -8.50 16.51 14.78
C ASP A 473 -9.78 15.70 14.66
N GLU A 474 -10.29 15.18 15.78
CA GLU A 474 -11.52 14.37 15.82
C GLU A 474 -12.75 15.17 15.39
N LYS A 475 -12.88 16.41 15.87
CA LYS A 475 -14.02 17.27 15.52
C LYS A 475 -13.96 17.69 14.05
N LEU A 476 -12.77 17.97 13.51
CA LEU A 476 -12.59 18.25 12.09
C LEU A 476 -12.85 17.00 11.22
N LEU A 477 -12.47 15.82 11.68
CA LEU A 477 -12.79 14.56 11.00
C LEU A 477 -14.31 14.33 10.94
N ASP A 478 -15.01 14.56 12.05
CA ASP A 478 -16.48 14.44 12.12
C ASP A 478 -17.18 15.47 11.23
N LEU A 479 -16.64 16.70 11.15
CA LEU A 479 -17.09 17.71 10.20
C LEU A 479 -16.92 17.25 8.74
N LEU A 480 -15.77 16.68 8.39
CA LEU A 480 -15.48 16.28 7.01
C LEU A 480 -16.24 15.02 6.57
N GLU A 481 -16.26 13.98 7.40
CA GLU A 481 -16.79 12.65 7.03
C GLU A 481 -18.28 12.49 7.33
N LYS A 482 -18.74 13.08 8.43
CA LYS A 482 -20.13 12.95 8.91
C LYS A 482 -20.93 14.24 8.70
N GLY A 483 -20.27 15.36 8.38
CA GLY A 483 -20.89 16.69 8.29
C GLY A 483 -21.50 17.17 9.59
N ILE A 484 -20.98 16.68 10.72
CA ILE A 484 -21.42 17.15 12.04
C ILE A 484 -20.90 18.60 12.20
N PRO A 485 -21.78 19.58 12.44
CA PRO A 485 -21.36 20.97 12.58
C PRO A 485 -20.37 21.16 13.73
N LEU A 486 -19.29 21.88 13.48
CA LEU A 486 -18.30 22.20 14.50
C LEU A 486 -18.63 23.55 15.14
N LYS A 487 -19.08 23.53 16.40
CA LYS A 487 -19.38 24.75 17.15
C LYS A 487 -18.09 25.53 17.46
N ILE A 488 -18.13 26.84 17.19
CA ILE A 488 -17.09 27.81 17.50
C ILE A 488 -17.78 29.03 18.12
N GLY A 489 -17.69 29.17 19.44
CA GLY A 489 -18.52 30.13 20.18
C GLY A 489 -20.02 29.94 19.92
N ASP A 490 -20.70 31.02 19.53
CA ASP A 490 -22.15 31.03 19.23
C ASP A 490 -22.50 30.59 17.80
N LYS A 491 -21.49 30.41 16.96
CA LYS A 491 -21.62 30.02 15.54
C LYS A 491 -21.10 28.59 15.32
N ALA A 492 -21.25 28.10 14.11
CA ALA A 492 -20.72 26.80 13.72
C ALA A 492 -20.10 26.83 12.32
N LEU A 493 -19.11 25.96 12.14
CA LEU A 493 -18.59 25.55 10.84
C LEU A 493 -19.41 24.39 10.31
N PHE A 494 -19.68 24.44 9.01
CA PHE A 494 -20.42 23.43 8.29
C PHE A 494 -19.65 23.01 7.06
N PHE A 495 -19.71 21.74 6.73
CA PHE A 495 -19.09 21.19 5.54
C PHE A 495 -20.06 20.25 4.84
N GLY A 496 -20.18 20.39 3.53
CA GLY A 496 -21.17 19.67 2.76
C GLY A 496 -21.19 20.02 1.28
N VAL A 497 -21.99 19.28 0.52
CA VAL A 497 -22.07 19.33 -0.94
C VAL A 497 -23.24 20.21 -1.37
N LEU A 498 -23.01 21.09 -2.34
CA LEU A 498 -24.05 21.88 -2.99
C LEU A 498 -24.91 21.03 -3.92
N THR A 499 -26.24 21.17 -3.83
CA THR A 499 -27.21 20.45 -4.67
C THR A 499 -27.62 21.23 -5.92
N LYS A 500 -27.33 22.54 -5.97
CA LYS A 500 -27.63 23.44 -7.09
C LYS A 500 -26.53 24.49 -7.24
N ASP A 501 -26.47 25.10 -8.42
CA ASP A 501 -25.56 26.21 -8.71
C ASP A 501 -25.96 27.46 -7.92
N PHE A 502 -24.97 28.24 -7.48
CA PHE A 502 -25.17 29.43 -6.67
C PHE A 502 -24.15 30.52 -7.02
N THR A 503 -24.58 31.78 -7.12
CA THR A 503 -23.70 32.94 -7.35
C THR A 503 -23.31 33.60 -6.03
N LEU A 504 -22.01 33.84 -5.83
CA LEU A 504 -21.44 34.31 -4.57
C LEU A 504 -21.54 35.84 -4.33
N ARG A 505 -22.40 36.60 -5.01
CA ARG A 505 -22.41 38.08 -4.88
C ARG A 505 -23.63 38.61 -4.13
N ASN A 506 -23.38 39.54 -3.20
CA ASN A 506 -24.34 40.53 -2.73
C ASN A 506 -23.84 41.95 -3.06
N GLU A 507 -24.71 42.96 -2.97
CA GLU A 507 -24.49 44.34 -3.47
C GLU A 507 -23.24 45.06 -2.89
N ASP A 508 -22.73 44.62 -1.73
CA ASP A 508 -21.56 45.21 -1.04
C ASP A 508 -20.21 44.53 -1.35
N GLY A 509 -20.18 43.53 -2.25
CA GLY A 509 -18.93 42.83 -2.64
C GLY A 509 -18.47 41.71 -1.71
N ASP A 510 -19.14 41.49 -0.58
CA ASP A 510 -18.90 40.33 0.29
C ASP A 510 -19.58 39.05 -0.24
N LYS A 511 -18.86 37.92 -0.15
CA LYS A 511 -19.29 36.63 -0.72
C LYS A 511 -19.95 35.71 0.32
N TYR A 512 -21.27 35.85 0.50
CA TYR A 512 -22.09 35.05 1.40
C TYR A 512 -23.06 34.11 0.64
N ILE A 513 -23.44 33.00 1.27
CA ILE A 513 -24.63 32.22 0.89
C ILE A 513 -25.69 32.44 1.96
N SER A 514 -26.75 33.20 1.67
CA SER A 514 -27.87 33.43 2.60
C SER A 514 -27.42 33.77 4.04
N ASN A 515 -26.50 34.74 4.18
CA ASN A 515 -25.87 35.20 5.43
C ASN A 515 -24.80 34.27 6.06
N LEU A 516 -24.39 33.19 5.38
CA LEU A 516 -23.28 32.32 5.79
C LEU A 516 -22.00 32.70 5.05
N LEU A 517 -20.90 32.85 5.80
CA LEU A 517 -19.59 33.14 5.22
C LEU A 517 -19.08 31.89 4.51
N VAL A 518 -18.76 32.01 3.22
CA VAL A 518 -18.02 30.95 2.53
C VAL A 518 -16.55 31.09 2.91
N VAL A 519 -16.05 30.12 3.67
CA VAL A 519 -14.65 30.10 4.07
C VAL A 519 -13.82 29.58 2.90
N TYR A 520 -14.22 28.46 2.31
CA TYR A 520 -13.50 27.81 1.22
C TYR A 520 -14.40 26.87 0.41
N VAL A 521 -14.00 26.61 -0.84
CA VAL A 521 -14.68 25.68 -1.76
C VAL A 521 -13.72 24.55 -2.14
N PHE A 522 -14.18 23.31 -2.09
CA PHE A 522 -13.47 22.13 -2.52
C PHE A 522 -14.11 21.57 -3.79
N ARG A 523 -13.39 21.71 -4.91
CA ARG A 523 -13.83 21.31 -6.25
C ARG A 523 -12.73 20.45 -6.89
N ASP A 524 -13.08 19.27 -7.36
CA ASP A 524 -12.17 18.36 -8.08
C ASP A 524 -10.79 18.12 -7.42
N GLY A 525 -10.77 18.03 -6.10
CA GLY A 525 -9.52 17.79 -5.35
C GLY A 525 -8.74 19.06 -5.04
N LYS A 526 -9.27 20.25 -5.31
CA LYS A 526 -8.60 21.53 -5.02
C LYS A 526 -9.44 22.39 -4.10
N TRP A 527 -8.75 23.01 -3.14
CA TRP A 527 -9.30 24.10 -2.34
C TRP A 527 -9.17 25.40 -3.13
N ILE A 528 -10.30 26.02 -3.42
CA ILE A 528 -10.43 27.29 -4.14
C ILE A 528 -10.82 28.34 -3.10
N HIS A 529 -10.05 29.42 -3.03
CA HIS A 529 -10.41 30.52 -2.16
C HIS A 529 -11.65 31.23 -2.74
N PRO A 530 -12.63 31.67 -1.93
CA PRO A 530 -13.85 32.31 -2.43
C PRO A 530 -13.58 33.53 -3.32
N VAL A 531 -12.45 34.22 -3.17
CA VAL A 531 -12.06 35.34 -4.04
C VAL A 531 -11.81 34.89 -5.48
N GLU A 532 -11.29 33.67 -5.68
CA GLU A 532 -10.94 33.11 -6.99
C GLU A 532 -12.16 32.62 -7.79
N THR A 533 -13.35 32.63 -7.20
CA THR A 533 -14.56 32.15 -7.86
C THR A 533 -15.81 32.97 -7.52
N ASP A 534 -16.57 33.35 -8.53
CA ASP A 534 -17.85 34.08 -8.37
C ASP A 534 -19.07 33.16 -8.41
N ARG A 535 -18.87 31.88 -8.77
CA ARG A 535 -19.93 30.88 -8.92
C ARG A 535 -19.54 29.56 -8.27
N LEU A 536 -20.48 29.01 -7.52
CA LEU A 536 -20.46 27.66 -7.01
C LEU A 536 -21.33 26.79 -7.92
N TYR A 537 -20.85 25.59 -8.21
CA TYR A 537 -21.57 24.62 -9.03
C TYR A 537 -22.13 23.50 -8.16
N ARG A 538 -23.19 22.87 -8.64
CA ARG A 538 -23.70 21.62 -8.07
C ARG A 538 -22.56 20.60 -7.99
N GLY A 539 -22.39 19.99 -6.81
CA GLY A 539 -21.33 19.03 -6.53
C GLY A 539 -20.09 19.64 -5.86
N ASP A 540 -19.98 20.97 -5.79
CA ASP A 540 -18.95 21.62 -4.99
C ASP A 540 -19.15 21.29 -3.50
N GLU A 541 -18.06 20.95 -2.82
CA GLU A 541 -18.04 20.82 -1.37
C GLU A 541 -17.64 22.17 -0.77
N VAL A 542 -18.39 22.68 0.20
CA VAL A 542 -18.21 24.05 0.70
C VAL A 542 -18.05 24.05 2.21
N LEU A 543 -17.03 24.77 2.69
CA LEU A 543 -16.82 25.07 4.09
C LEU A 543 -17.47 26.42 4.41
N LEU A 544 -18.49 26.40 5.26
CA LEU A 544 -19.32 27.55 5.62
C LEU A 544 -19.17 27.89 7.10
N TYR A 545 -19.26 29.17 7.45
CA TYR A 545 -19.27 29.64 8.84
C TYR A 545 -20.46 30.58 9.09
N GLY A 546 -21.26 30.31 10.11
CA GLY A 546 -22.38 31.16 10.51
C GLY A 546 -23.28 30.55 11.59
N ASN A 547 -24.50 31.09 11.80
CA ASN A 547 -25.38 30.58 12.84
C ASN A 547 -26.07 29.28 12.41
N VAL A 548 -26.38 28.40 13.38
CA VAL A 548 -27.10 27.14 13.12
C VAL A 548 -28.49 27.37 12.50
N LYS A 549 -29.16 28.46 12.87
CA LYS A 549 -30.46 28.84 12.32
C LYS A 549 -30.39 29.18 10.83
N ASP A 550 -29.30 29.80 10.39
CA ASP A 550 -29.09 30.19 8.99
C ASP A 550 -28.85 28.97 8.09
N LEU A 551 -28.37 27.85 8.66
CA LEU A 551 -28.22 26.60 7.93
C LEU A 551 -29.57 25.98 7.51
N ILE A 552 -30.63 26.22 8.29
CA ILE A 552 -31.98 25.72 7.97
C ILE A 552 -32.46 26.34 6.65
N VAL A 553 -32.07 27.59 6.38
CA VAL A 553 -32.41 28.34 5.16
C VAL A 553 -31.80 27.68 3.92
N ILE A 554 -30.59 27.13 4.02
CA ILE A 554 -29.87 26.51 2.90
C ILE A 554 -29.99 24.98 2.86
N LYS A 555 -30.79 24.36 3.74
CA LYS A 555 -30.94 22.90 3.84
C LYS A 555 -31.43 22.24 2.53
N GLY A 556 -32.14 22.99 1.68
CA GLY A 556 -32.55 22.54 0.33
C GLY A 556 -31.43 22.60 -0.73
N TYR A 557 -30.35 23.34 -0.45
CA TYR A 557 -29.20 23.57 -1.33
C TYR A 557 -27.95 22.81 -0.89
N PHE A 558 -27.95 22.22 0.31
CA PHE A 558 -26.75 21.75 0.97
C PHE A 558 -26.97 20.38 1.63
N PHE A 559 -26.13 19.40 1.27
CA PHE A 559 -26.09 18.10 1.91
C PHE A 559 -24.88 18.05 2.87
N PRO A 560 -25.07 17.93 4.20
CA PRO A 560 -23.99 17.97 5.19
C PRO A 560 -23.24 16.64 5.23
N ARG A 561 -22.68 16.21 4.10
CA ARG A 561 -21.82 15.04 3.98
C ARG A 561 -21.04 15.13 2.68
N SER A 562 -19.73 15.09 2.75
CA SER A 562 -18.90 14.96 1.55
C SER A 562 -19.09 13.59 0.92
N GLU A 563 -19.43 13.52 -0.37
CA GLU A 563 -19.44 12.24 -1.07
C GLU A 563 -18.02 11.69 -1.23
N LYS A 564 -17.03 12.54 -1.52
CA LYS A 564 -15.63 12.15 -1.74
C LYS A 564 -15.00 11.55 -0.48
N PHE A 565 -15.08 12.24 0.65
CA PHE A 565 -14.58 11.75 1.94
C PHE A 565 -15.48 10.63 2.50
N SER A 566 -16.77 10.58 2.14
CA SER A 566 -17.64 9.47 2.57
C SER A 566 -17.37 8.14 1.86
N VAL A 567 -16.78 8.10 0.65
CA VAL A 567 -16.45 6.84 -0.02
C VAL A 567 -15.41 6.06 0.78
N LEU A 568 -14.33 6.73 1.22
CA LEU A 568 -13.33 6.16 2.13
C LEU A 568 -13.96 5.75 3.47
N HIS A 569 -14.88 6.57 3.99
CA HIS A 569 -15.66 6.24 5.19
C HIS A 569 -16.57 5.01 4.99
N LYS A 570 -17.21 4.84 3.82
CA LYS A 570 -18.08 3.69 3.48
C LYS A 570 -17.26 2.41 3.32
N GLN A 571 -16.11 2.47 2.65
CA GLN A 571 -15.17 1.34 2.54
C GLN A 571 -14.70 0.88 3.92
N HIS A 572 -14.38 1.82 4.81
CA HIS A 572 -14.00 1.49 6.17
C HIS A 572 -15.15 1.07 7.05
N LYS A 573 -16.34 1.67 6.96
CA LYS A 573 -17.53 1.15 7.67
C LYS A 573 -17.91 -0.25 7.22
N ALA A 574 -17.69 -0.60 5.96
CA ALA A 574 -17.84 -1.97 5.49
C ALA A 574 -16.79 -2.88 6.14
N LEU A 575 -15.54 -2.42 6.24
CA LEU A 575 -14.48 -3.11 6.99
C LEU A 575 -14.84 -3.24 8.48
N GLU A 576 -15.17 -2.14 9.16
CA GLU A 576 -15.61 -2.07 10.55
C GLU A 576 -16.85 -2.91 10.80
N LYS A 577 -17.86 -2.92 9.93
CA LYS A 577 -19.02 -3.82 10.07
C LYS A 577 -18.63 -5.30 9.93
N THR A 578 -17.61 -5.58 9.13
CA THR A 578 -17.00 -6.92 9.02
C THR A 578 -16.18 -7.26 10.29
N ILE A 579 -15.55 -6.25 10.91
CA ILE A 579 -14.71 -6.35 12.13
C ILE A 579 -15.56 -6.31 13.42
N GLN A 580 -16.71 -5.63 13.44
CA GLN A 580 -17.54 -5.31 14.61
C GLN A 580 -18.46 -6.45 15.05
N GLN A 581 -18.31 -7.66 14.49
CA GLN A 581 -18.65 -8.84 15.28
C GLN A 581 -17.56 -9.06 16.35
N LYS A 582 -17.65 -8.24 17.42
CA LYS A 582 -16.89 -8.22 18.68
C LYS A 582 -15.54 -7.48 18.71
N ILE A 583 -15.57 -6.14 18.78
CA ILE A 583 -14.57 -5.38 19.55
C ILE A 583 -15.29 -4.25 20.30
N PRO A 584 -15.18 -4.17 21.64
CA PRO A 584 -15.78 -3.09 22.41
C PRO A 584 -14.98 -1.79 22.20
N THR A 585 -15.66 -0.73 21.75
CA THR A 585 -15.20 0.64 21.89
C THR A 585 -15.12 0.96 23.38
N LYS A 586 -13.92 0.94 23.97
CA LYS A 586 -13.65 1.71 25.18
C LYS A 586 -12.98 3.02 24.76
N GLU A 587 -13.60 4.09 25.25
CA GLU A 587 -13.19 5.49 25.20
C GLU A 587 -11.69 5.63 25.48
N VAL A 588 -11.02 6.44 24.67
CA VAL A 588 -9.66 6.97 24.91
C VAL A 588 -9.80 8.46 25.17
#